data_AF-A0AAD5MJH0-F1
#
_entry.id   AF-A0AAD5MJH0-F1
#
_cell.length_a   1.000
_cell.length_b   1.000
_cell.length_c   1.000
_cell.angle_alpha   90.00
_cell.angle_beta   90.00
_cell.angle_gamma   90.00
#
_symmetry.space_group_name_H-M   'P 1'
#
loop_
_entity.id
_entity.type
_entity.pdbx_description
1 polymer ?
#
loop_
_entity_poly.entity_id
_entity_poly.type
_entity_poly.pdbx_seq_one_letter_code
_entity_poly.pdbx_strand_id
1 'polypeptide(L)'
;MTFTSSELNYLILKYLQESGLEHSAYVFFNESELKKSDLMSVQIPSGVLVNIIQRGLYYIEAEIRSLNKLENSVCNNNEAAGTLSLIDGGIETD
;
A
#
# COMPACT_ATOMS: atom_id res chain seq x y z
N MET A 1 -5.63 12.72 -6.23
CA MET A 1 -4.32 12.44 -6.86
C MET A 1 -4.44 11.15 -7.64
N THR A 2 -3.77 11.05 -8.78
CA THR A 2 -3.69 9.83 -9.59
C THR A 2 -2.22 9.52 -9.82
N PHE A 3 -1.81 8.25 -9.66
CA PHE A 3 -0.46 7.80 -10.00
C PHE A 3 -0.51 6.96 -11.28
N THR A 4 0.60 6.88 -11.98
CA THR A 4 0.77 6.13 -13.23
C THR A 4 1.26 4.71 -12.96
N SER A 5 0.99 3.78 -13.89
CA SER A 5 1.50 2.41 -13.79
C SER A 5 3.03 2.35 -13.72
N SER A 6 3.73 3.28 -14.37
CA SER A 6 5.19 3.35 -14.34
C SER A 6 5.74 3.71 -12.96
N GLU A 7 5.08 4.64 -12.25
CA GLU A 7 5.45 5.01 -10.88
C GLU A 7 5.23 3.83 -9.92
N LEU A 8 4.10 3.13 -10.04
CA LEU A 8 3.81 1.95 -9.23
C LEU A 8 4.80 0.82 -9.52
N ASN A 9 5.09 0.55 -10.79
CA ASN A 9 6.08 -0.45 -11.18
C ASN A 9 7.46 -0.10 -10.61
N TYR A 10 7.86 1.17 -10.62
CA TYR A 10 9.16 1.56 -10.06
C TYR A 10 9.24 1.34 -8.54
N LEU A 11 8.15 1.60 -7.82
CA LEU A 11 8.04 1.31 -6.39
C LEU A 11 8.10 -0.20 -6.09
N ILE A 12 7.43 -1.03 -6.90
CA ILE A 12 7.49 -2.49 -6.78
C ILE A 12 8.92 -2.98 -7.02
N LEU A 13 9.58 -2.51 -8.08
CA LEU A 13 10.97 -2.88 -8.35
C LEU A 13 11.87 -2.53 -7.17
N LYS A 14 11.71 -1.33 -6.59
CA LYS A 14 12.47 -0.91 -5.41
C LYS A 14 12.23 -1.81 -4.21
N TYR A 15 10.98 -2.17 -3.95
CA TYR A 15 10.66 -3.12 -2.88
C TYR A 15 11.30 -4.49 -3.09
N LEU A 16 11.28 -5.03 -4.31
CA LEU A 16 11.91 -6.31 -4.62
C LEU A 16 13.43 -6.27 -4.37
N GLN A 17 14.08 -5.16 -4.75
CA GLN A 17 15.50 -4.92 -4.48
C GLN A 17 15.81 -4.81 -2.99
N GLU A 18 15.04 -4.01 -2.25
CA GLU A 18 15.19 -3.82 -0.80
C GLU A 18 14.96 -5.11 -0.01
N SER A 19 14.09 -5.99 -0.52
CA SER A 19 13.77 -7.29 0.10
C SER A 19 14.75 -8.41 -0.28
N GLY A 20 15.75 -8.14 -1.13
CA GLY A 20 16.72 -9.14 -1.58
C GLY A 20 16.19 -10.15 -2.62
N LEU A 21 15.06 -9.86 -3.27
CA LEU A 21 14.44 -10.72 -4.29
C LEU A 21 15.05 -10.46 -5.67
N GLU A 22 16.35 -10.69 -5.80
CA GLU A 22 17.15 -10.26 -6.95
C GLU A 22 16.66 -10.84 -8.30
N HIS A 23 16.31 -12.12 -8.34
CA HIS A 23 15.81 -12.76 -9.57
C HIS A 23 14.44 -12.20 -9.98
N SER A 24 13.54 -11.99 -9.01
CA SER A 24 12.23 -11.39 -9.27
C SER A 24 12.38 -9.95 -9.73
N ALA A 25 13.25 -9.16 -9.09
CA ALA A 25 13.55 -7.80 -9.51
C ALA A 25 14.10 -7.75 -10.94
N TYR A 26 14.98 -8.69 -11.31
CA TYR A 26 15.53 -8.77 -12.66
C TYR A 26 14.47 -9.08 -13.72
N VAL A 27 13.63 -10.08 -13.49
CA VAL A 27 12.55 -10.45 -14.42
C VAL A 27 11.54 -9.30 -14.53
N PHE A 28 11.08 -8.80 -13.38
CA PHE A 28 10.11 -7.72 -13.31
C PHE A 28 10.61 -6.45 -14.00
N PHE A 29 11.88 -6.07 -13.83
CA PHE A 29 12.47 -4.91 -14.50
C PHE A 29 12.40 -5.01 -16.04
N ASN A 30 12.56 -6.21 -16.60
CA ASN A 30 12.47 -6.43 -18.04
C ASN A 30 11.02 -6.47 -18.54
N GLU A 31 10.10 -7.05 -17.77
CA GLU A 31 8.67 -7.16 -18.13
C GLU A 31 7.90 -5.83 -17.97
N SER A 32 8.28 -5.01 -16.99
CA SER A 32 7.59 -3.77 -16.63
C SER A 32 7.90 -2.57 -17.54
N GLU A 33 8.75 -2.76 -18.56
CA GLU A 33 9.24 -1.74 -19.50
C GLU A 33 9.81 -0.46 -18.85
N LEU A 34 10.24 -0.53 -17.58
CA LEU A 34 10.76 0.61 -16.82
C LEU A 34 11.98 1.28 -17.49
N LYS A 35 12.70 0.54 -18.34
CA LYS A 35 13.80 1.06 -19.19
C LYS A 35 13.38 2.23 -20.10
N LYS A 36 12.11 2.33 -20.48
CA LYS A 36 11.58 3.39 -21.35
C LYS A 36 11.07 4.60 -20.55
N SER A 37 11.00 4.49 -19.23
CA SER A 37 10.46 5.54 -18.35
C SER A 37 11.58 6.41 -17.77
N ASP A 38 11.38 7.74 -17.75
CA ASP A 38 12.31 8.71 -17.14
C ASP A 38 12.40 8.59 -15.61
N LEU A 39 11.60 7.71 -15.00
CA LEU A 39 11.47 7.52 -13.57
C LEU A 39 12.72 6.91 -12.92
N MET A 40 13.58 6.25 -13.70
CA MET A 40 14.80 5.62 -13.18
C MET A 40 15.81 6.62 -12.62
N SER A 41 15.67 7.90 -12.97
CA SER A 41 16.49 9.00 -12.46
C SER A 41 16.02 9.52 -11.08
N VAL A 42 14.82 9.14 -10.65
CA VAL A 42 14.22 9.63 -9.41
C VAL A 42 14.78 8.88 -8.21
N GLN A 43 15.36 9.60 -7.26
CA GLN A 43 15.83 9.01 -6.01
C GLN A 43 14.65 8.69 -5.09
N ILE A 44 14.42 7.40 -4.83
CA ILE A 44 13.39 6.93 -3.91
C ILE A 44 14.02 6.53 -2.57
N PRO A 45 13.51 7.01 -1.43
CA PRO A 45 13.95 6.55 -0.11
C PRO A 45 13.63 5.07 0.11
N SER A 46 14.40 4.42 0.99
CA SER A 46 14.14 3.02 1.35
C SER A 46 12.79 2.84 2.05
N GLY A 47 12.09 1.75 1.77
CA GLY A 47 10.83 1.41 2.42
C GLY A 47 9.63 2.24 1.99
N VAL A 48 9.73 3.03 0.91
CA VAL A 48 8.65 3.91 0.46
C VAL A 48 7.37 3.15 0.12
N LEU A 49 7.47 2.01 -0.57
CA LEU A 49 6.28 1.23 -0.92
C LEU A 49 5.54 0.76 0.35
N VAL A 50 6.29 0.25 1.34
CA VAL A 50 5.72 -0.20 2.62
C VAL A 50 5.06 0.97 3.36
N ASN A 51 5.71 2.13 3.41
CA ASN A 51 5.17 3.33 4.05
C ASN A 51 3.88 3.81 3.36
N ILE A 52 3.83 3.79 2.02
CA ILE A 52 2.61 4.14 1.27
C ILE A 52 1.47 3.18 1.62
N ILE A 53 1.73 1.87 1.65
CA ILE A 53 0.73 0.86 2.01
C ILE A 53 0.23 1.09 3.45
N GLN A 54 1.14 1.28 4.41
CA GLN A 54 0.79 1.57 5.81
C GLN A 54 -0.09 2.81 5.93
N ARG A 55 0.26 3.91 5.24
CA ARG A 55 -0.55 5.12 5.22
C ARG A 55 -1.90 4.92 4.55
N GLY A 56 -1.98 4.06 3.52
CA GLY A 56 -3.23 3.65 2.90
C GLY A 56 -4.15 2.93 3.89
N LEU A 57 -3.62 2.01 4.69
CA LEU A 57 -4.39 1.33 5.74
C LEU A 57 -4.91 2.32 6.79
N TYR A 58 -4.06 3.21 7.30
CA TYR A 58 -4.50 4.24 8.25
C TYR A 58 -5.55 5.18 7.66
N TYR A 59 -5.47 5.47 6.36
CA TYR A 59 -6.48 6.28 5.68
C TYR A 59 -7.82 5.55 5.63
N ILE A 60 -7.83 4.26 5.29
CA ILE A 60 -9.04 3.43 5.29
C ILE A 60 -9.64 3.36 6.70
N GLU A 61 -8.82 3.14 7.73
CA GLU A 61 -9.28 3.11 9.12
C GLU A 61 -9.89 4.46 9.55
N ALA A 62 -9.27 5.57 9.15
CA ALA A 62 -9.78 6.91 9.44
C ALA A 62 -11.12 7.19 8.73
N GLU A 63 -11.26 6.74 7.48
CA GLU A 63 -12.51 6.84 6.71
C GLU A 63 -13.63 6.06 7.39
N ILE A 64 -13.39 4.80 7.75
CA ILE A 64 -14.33 3.96 8.49
C ILE A 64 -14.73 4.61 9.81
N ARG A 65 -13.76 5.08 10.61
CA ARG A 65 -14.04 5.73 11.90
C ARG A 65 -14.83 7.02 11.72
N SER A 66 -14.58 7.79 10.66
CA SER A 66 -15.32 9.01 10.36
C SER A 66 -16.78 8.70 9.96
N LEU A 67 -16.99 7.65 9.16
CA LEU A 67 -18.33 7.19 8.76
C LEU A 67 -19.10 6.62 9.95
N ASN A 68 -18.47 5.72 10.72
CA ASN A 68 -19.06 5.15 11.93
C ASN A 68 -19.36 6.22 12.99
N LYS A 69 -18.58 7.30 13.07
CA LYS A 69 -18.90 8.44 13.96
C LYS A 69 -20.14 9.21 13.48
N LEU A 70 -20.39 9.25 12.17
CA LEU A 70 -21.61 9.82 11.60
C LEU A 70 -22.84 8.95 11.97
N GLU A 71 -22.72 7.63 11.84
CA GLU A 71 -23.75 6.67 12.25
C GLU A 71 -23.92 6.58 13.78
N ASN A 72 -22.85 6.75 14.55
CA ASN A 72 -22.90 6.73 16.02
C ASN A 72 -23.30 8.08 16.65
N SER A 73 -23.36 9.16 15.85
CA SER A 73 -24.18 10.31 16.21
C SER A 73 -25.68 9.99 16.12
N VAL A 74 -26.04 8.91 15.41
CA VAL A 74 -27.39 8.36 15.33
C VAL A 74 -27.62 7.25 16.36
N CYS A 75 -26.62 6.49 16.85
CA CYS A 75 -26.78 5.55 18.00
C CYS A 75 -25.47 5.21 18.75
N ASN A 76 -25.55 5.04 20.08
CA ASN A 76 -24.45 5.04 21.05
C ASN A 76 -23.48 3.82 21.04
N ASN A 77 -22.23 4.12 21.44
CA ASN A 77 -21.28 3.39 22.32
C ASN A 77 -20.76 1.98 21.98
N ASN A 78 -19.42 1.89 22.03
CA ASN A 78 -18.54 0.73 22.24
C ASN A 78 -18.35 -0.21 21.03
N GLU A 79 -17.11 -0.28 20.51
CA GLU A 79 -16.28 -1.50 20.57
C GLU A 79 -14.95 -1.35 19.79
N ALA A 80 -14.00 -2.20 20.19
CA ALA A 80 -12.55 -2.18 20.01
C ALA A 80 -11.98 -1.69 18.66
N ALA A 81 -11.06 -0.72 18.74
CA ALA A 81 -10.12 -0.43 17.66
C ALA A 81 -9.07 -1.55 17.58
N GLY A 82 -9.41 -2.63 16.87
CA GLY A 82 -8.52 -3.75 16.61
C GLY A 82 -7.40 -3.37 15.65
N THR A 83 -6.16 -3.67 16.05
CA THR A 83 -4.96 -3.56 15.22
C THR A 83 -5.09 -4.52 14.03
N LEU A 84 -5.46 -4.00 12.85
CA LEU A 84 -5.57 -4.79 11.63
C LEU A 84 -4.16 -5.22 11.16
N SER A 85 -3.80 -6.45 11.46
CA SER A 85 -2.68 -7.13 10.80
C SER A 85 -3.04 -7.33 9.33
N LEU A 86 -2.10 -7.06 8.42
CA LEU A 86 -2.26 -7.31 6.96
C LEU A 86 -2.64 -8.76 6.63
N ILE A 87 -2.39 -9.68 7.57
CA ILE A 87 -2.61 -11.12 7.44
C ILE A 87 -4.05 -11.50 7.86
N ASP A 88 -4.70 -10.70 8.70
CA ASP A 88 -6.09 -10.91 9.19
C ASP A 88 -7.15 -10.27 8.27
N GLY A 89 -6.75 -9.64 7.16
CA GLY A 89 -7.66 -8.99 6.21
C GLY A 89 -8.51 -9.95 5.36
N GLY A 90 -8.34 -11.27 5.54
CA GLY A 90 -9.21 -12.27 4.95
C GLY A 90 -10.50 -12.37 5.75
N ILE A 91 -11.56 -11.74 5.26
CA ILE A 91 -12.91 -12.01 5.74
C ILE A 91 -13.20 -13.48 5.40
N GLU A 92 -13.06 -14.38 6.36
CA GLU A 92 -13.70 -15.70 6.30
C GLU A 92 -15.21 -15.46 6.39
N THR A 93 -15.88 -15.56 5.24
CA THR A 93 -17.34 -15.74 5.20
C THR A 93 -17.61 -17.23 5.20
N ASP A 94 -18.25 -17.73 6.27
CA ASP A 94 -18.91 -19.04 6.30
C ASP A 94 -19.87 -19.24 5.10
#